data_AF-A0AAN8CXY8-F1
#
_entry.id   AF-A0AAN8CXY8-F1
#
_cell.length_a   1.000
_cell.length_b   1.000
_cell.length_c   1.000
_cell.angle_alpha   90.00
_cell.angle_beta   90.00
_cell.angle_gamma   90.00
#
_symmetry.space_group_name_H-M   'P 1'
#
loop_
_entity.id
_entity.type
_entity.pdbx_description
1 polymer ?
#
loop_
_entity_poly.entity_id
_entity_poly.type
_entity_poly.pdbx_seq_one_letter_code
_entity_poly.pdbx_strand_id
1 'polypeptide(L)'
;MTKLLEWLLGVSLVLAAWAVVSFDLLELRLPQSYREAAWPMPLYLLVSFGCYSLGTVGYRVATFNDCDDASAELLGQIQEAKQDLRKKGLKI
;
A
#
# COMPACT_ATOMS: atom_id res chain seq x y z
N MET A 1 -1.62 25.18 -6.53
CA MET A 1 -1.01 24.18 -7.42
C MET A 1 0.49 24.08 -7.15
N THR A 2 0.95 23.50 -6.02
CA THR A 2 2.40 23.23 -5.78
C THR A 2 2.67 22.07 -4.81
N LYS A 3 1.66 21.27 -4.42
CA LYS A 3 1.88 20.17 -3.45
C LYS A 3 2.91 19.17 -3.93
N LEU A 4 2.91 18.85 -5.23
CA LEU A 4 3.92 17.97 -5.83
C LEU A 4 5.34 18.57 -5.75
N LEU A 5 5.47 19.88 -5.96
CA LEU A 5 6.75 20.58 -5.86
C LEU A 5 7.26 20.60 -4.40
N GLU A 6 6.37 20.83 -3.44
CA GLU A 6 6.66 20.78 -2.00
C GLU A 6 7.19 19.40 -1.59
N TRP A 7 6.54 18.33 -2.05
CA TRP A 7 6.99 16.95 -1.83
C TRP A 7 8.33 16.64 -2.52
N LEU A 8 8.50 17.05 -3.78
CA LEU A 8 9.75 16.86 -4.51
C LEU A 8 10.92 17.58 -3.85
N LEU A 9 10.72 18.81 -3.40
CA LEU A 9 11.73 19.58 -2.68
C LEU A 9 12.08 18.91 -1.34
N GLY A 10 11.07 18.47 -0.58
CA GLY A 10 11.29 17.76 0.68
C GLY A 10 12.10 16.46 0.48
N VAL A 11 11.71 15.63 -0.48
CA VAL A 11 12.42 14.38 -0.81
C VAL A 11 13.84 14.66 -1.31
N SER A 12 14.01 15.67 -2.15
CA SER A 12 15.33 16.09 -2.66
C SER A 12 16.26 16.52 -1.53
N LEU A 13 15.75 17.25 -0.54
CA LEU A 13 16.53 17.74 0.59
C LEU A 13 16.99 16.59 1.50
N VAL A 14 16.11 15.61 1.73
CA VAL A 14 16.44 14.38 2.48
C VAL A 14 17.48 13.53 1.73
N LEU A 15 17.31 13.34 0.42
CA LEU A 15 18.28 12.62 -0.41
C LEU A 15 19.64 13.31 -0.45
N ALA A 16 19.65 14.64 -0.56
CA ALA A 16 20.88 15.43 -0.53
C ALA A 16 21.59 15.29 0.83
N ALA A 17 20.85 15.38 1.94
CA ALA A 17 21.41 15.17 3.27
C ALA A 17 21.99 13.77 3.44
N TRP A 18 21.28 12.73 2.96
CA TRP A 18 21.78 11.35 2.97
C TRP A 18 23.05 11.19 2.12
N ALA A 19 23.08 11.76 0.91
CA ALA A 19 24.25 11.70 0.03
C ALA A 19 25.47 12.39 0.67
N VAL A 20 25.29 13.53 1.33
CA VAL A 20 26.39 14.21 2.05
C VAL A 20 26.97 13.32 3.15
N VAL A 21 26.12 12.60 3.90
CA VAL A 21 26.56 11.68 4.96
C VAL A 21 27.23 10.42 4.39
N SER A 22 26.73 9.89 3.27
CA SER A 22 27.25 8.66 2.64
C SER A 22 28.57 8.87 1.90
N PHE A 23 28.70 9.99 1.17
CA PHE A 23 29.87 10.30 0.34
C PHE A 23 30.89 11.22 1.05
N ASP A 24 30.58 11.68 2.26
CA ASP A 24 31.49 12.48 3.09
C ASP A 24 31.93 13.81 2.47
N LEU A 25 31.06 14.43 1.67
CA LEU A 25 31.35 15.65 0.91
C LEU A 25 31.73 16.84 1.80
N LEU A 26 31.46 16.79 3.10
CA LEU A 26 31.70 17.88 4.04
C LEU A 26 32.88 17.65 5.00
N GLU A 27 33.68 16.58 4.80
CA GLU A 27 34.73 16.15 5.76
C GLU A 27 34.20 16.10 7.20
N LEU A 28 32.94 15.71 7.33
CA LEU A 28 32.30 15.56 8.62
C LEU A 28 33.01 14.39 9.30
N ARG A 29 33.81 14.70 10.32
CA ARG A 29 34.58 13.78 11.18
C ARG A 29 33.65 12.88 12.01
N LEU A 30 32.67 12.24 11.36
CA LEU A 30 31.70 11.35 11.96
C LEU A 30 32.37 10.01 12.30
N PRO A 31 32.06 9.43 13.46
CA PRO A 31 32.54 8.11 13.84
C PRO A 31 32.14 7.06 12.81
N GLN A 32 33.06 6.14 12.52
CA GLN A 32 32.96 5.15 11.45
C GLN A 32 31.69 4.30 11.53
N SER A 33 31.23 3.99 12.75
CA SER A 33 30.00 3.23 13.02
C SER A 33 28.73 3.88 12.46
N TYR A 34 28.64 5.22 12.44
CA TYR A 34 27.50 5.92 11.88
C TYR A 34 27.50 5.88 10.35
N ARG A 35 28.68 5.86 9.73
CA ARG A 35 28.83 5.78 8.26
C ARG A 35 28.45 4.40 7.75
N GLU A 36 28.89 3.36 8.44
CA GLU A 36 28.54 1.97 8.15
C GLU A 36 27.02 1.73 8.28
N ALA A 37 26.35 2.40 9.22
CA ALA A 37 24.90 2.32 9.36
C ALA A 37 24.13 3.21 8.35
N ALA A 38 24.69 4.35 7.96
CA ALA A 38 24.05 5.30 7.03
C ALA A 38 24.07 4.80 5.57
N TRP A 39 25.12 4.08 5.17
CA TRP A 39 25.25 3.53 3.82
C TRP A 39 24.08 2.59 3.42
N PRO A 40 23.70 1.57 4.20
CA PRO A 40 22.56 0.69 3.91
C PRO A 40 21.19 1.30 4.24
N MET A 41 21.11 2.56 4.71
CA MET A 41 19.86 3.16 5.19
C MET A 41 18.72 3.17 4.15
N PRO A 42 18.95 3.47 2.85
CA PRO A 42 17.91 3.37 1.83
C PRO A 42 17.43 1.93 1.61
N LEU A 43 18.32 0.94 1.75
CA LEU A 43 17.95 -0.46 1.63
C LEU A 43 17.05 -0.90 2.79
N TYR A 44 17.36 -0.49 4.03
CA TYR A 44 16.49 -0.74 5.17
C TYR A 44 15.11 -0.07 5.02
N LEU A 45 15.07 1.15 4.48
CA LEU A 45 13.82 1.84 4.19
C LEU A 45 13.00 1.10 3.10
N LEU A 46 13.66 0.60 2.06
CA LEU A 46 13.01 -0.20 1.03
C LEU A 46 12.44 -1.51 1.58
N VAL A 47 13.22 -2.24 2.39
CA VAL A 47 12.79 -3.52 2.99
C VAL A 47 11.61 -3.30 3.94
N SER A 48 11.69 -2.31 4.83
CA SER A 48 10.59 -1.98 5.76
C SER A 48 9.33 -1.54 5.02
N PHE A 49 9.46 -0.72 3.98
CA PHE A 49 8.35 -0.35 3.11
C PHE A 49 7.74 -1.57 2.39
N GLY A 50 8.58 -2.49 1.90
CA GLY A 50 8.15 -3.75 1.29
C GLY A 50 7.36 -4.62 2.27
N CYS A 51 7.86 -4.83 3.49
CA CYS A 51 7.16 -5.56 4.54
C CYS A 51 5.83 -4.91 4.92
N TYR A 52 5.80 -3.58 5.06
CA TYR A 52 4.57 -2.85 5.36
C TYR A 52 3.53 -2.95 4.23
N SER A 53 3.98 -2.84 2.98
CA SER A 53 3.13 -2.98 1.80
C SER A 53 2.55 -4.40 1.72
N LEU A 54 3.37 -5.43 1.86
CA LEU A 54 2.93 -6.83 1.89
C LEU A 54 1.95 -7.10 3.04
N GLY A 55 2.22 -6.58 4.24
CA GLY A 55 1.31 -6.71 5.38
C GLY A 55 -0.05 -6.04 5.12
N THR A 56 -0.05 -4.84 4.54
CA THR A 56 -1.27 -4.10 4.23
C THR A 56 -2.08 -4.78 3.13
N VAL A 57 -1.42 -5.24 2.06
CA VAL A 57 -2.07 -5.98 0.97
C VAL A 57 -2.59 -7.32 1.49
N GLY A 58 -1.77 -8.08 2.22
CA GLY A 58 -2.16 -9.35 2.82
C GLY A 58 -3.34 -9.20 3.78
N TYR A 59 -3.34 -8.17 4.63
CA TYR A 59 -4.46 -7.87 5.51
C TYR A 59 -5.74 -7.53 4.74
N ARG A 60 -5.65 -6.70 3.69
CA ARG A 60 -6.80 -6.35 2.85
C ARG A 60 -7.32 -7.52 2.02
N VAL A 61 -6.46 -8.44 1.60
CA VAL A 61 -6.84 -9.67 0.90
C VAL A 61 -7.49 -10.66 1.87
N ALA A 62 -6.91 -10.84 3.06
CA ALA A 62 -7.49 -11.69 4.10
C ALA A 62 -8.82 -11.15 4.64
N THR A 63 -8.97 -9.83 4.66
CA THR A 63 -10.19 -9.12 5.06
C THR A 63 -11.00 -8.68 3.84
N PHE A 64 -10.78 -9.31 2.67
CA PHE A 64 -11.65 -9.09 1.51
C PHE A 64 -12.99 -9.72 1.84
N ASN A 65 -13.79 -8.90 2.52
CA ASN A 65 -15.14 -9.07 3.01
C ASN A 65 -15.86 -10.19 2.26
N ASP A 66 -16.08 -11.31 2.94
CA ASP A 66 -16.95 -12.38 2.48
C ASP A 66 -18.22 -11.72 1.93
N CYS A 67 -18.40 -11.80 0.61
CA CYS A 67 -19.59 -11.38 -0.10
C CYS A 67 -20.78 -12.29 0.25
N ASP A 68 -20.81 -12.88 1.44
CA ASP A 68 -21.85 -13.81 1.86
C ASP A 68 -23.19 -13.09 1.95
N ASP A 69 -23.26 -11.93 2.61
CA ASP A 69 -24.50 -11.14 2.71
C ASP A 69 -24.99 -10.68 1.33
N ALA A 70 -24.09 -10.16 0.48
CA ALA A 70 -24.44 -9.74 -0.87
C ALA A 70 -24.87 -10.92 -1.76
N SER A 71 -24.25 -12.09 -1.59
CA SER A 71 -24.62 -13.31 -2.31
C SER A 71 -25.97 -13.86 -1.84
N ALA A 72 -26.26 -13.79 -0.54
CA ALA A 72 -27.52 -14.24 0.05
C ALA A 72 -28.67 -13.34 -0.38
N GLU A 73 -28.46 -12.02 -0.42
CA GLU A 73 -29.44 -11.06 -0.93
C GLU A 73 -29.73 -11.30 -2.42
N LEU A 74 -28.69 -11.48 -3.24
CA LEU A 74 -28.84 -11.81 -4.67
C LEU A 74 -29.57 -13.14 -4.90
N LEU A 75 -29.27 -14.17 -4.10
CA LEU A 75 -29.98 -15.46 -4.17
C LEU A 75 -31.46 -15.32 -3.81
N GLY A 76 -31.79 -14.50 -2.81
CA GLY A 76 -33.17 -14.16 -2.47
C GLY A 76 -33.92 -13.52 -3.64
N GLN A 77 -33.31 -12.52 -4.28
CA GLN A 77 -33.89 -11.84 -5.45
C GLN A 77 -34.09 -12.79 -6.65
N ILE A 78 -33.16 -13.72 -6.89
CA ILE A 78 -33.30 -14.74 -7.94
C ILE A 78 -34.51 -15.65 -7.66
N GLN A 79 -34.71 -16.03 -6.40
CA GLN A 79 -35.78 -16.94 -6.00
C GLN A 79 -37.15 -16.26 -6.12
N GLU A 80 -37.25 -14.99 -5.74
CA GLU A 80 -38.45 -14.17 -5.93
C GLU A 80 -38.77 -13.98 -7.42
N ALA A 81 -37.77 -13.62 -8.25
CA ALA A 81 -37.93 -13.47 -9.69
C ALA A 81 -38.40 -14.77 -10.37
N LYS A 82 -37.86 -15.93 -9.96
CA LYS A 82 -38.32 -17.25 -10.45
C LYS A 82 -39.77 -17.53 -10.08
N GLN A 83 -40.20 -17.19 -8.87
CA GLN A 83 -41.59 -17.36 -8.46
C GLN A 83 -42.52 -16.45 -9.26
N ASP A 84 -42.12 -15.21 -9.51
CA ASP A 84 -42.93 -14.26 -10.26
C ASP A 84 -43.08 -14.64 -11.74
N LEU A 85 -42.01 -15.17 -12.34
CA LEU A 85 -42.04 -15.73 -13.70
C LEU A 85 -42.92 -16.98 -13.79
N ARG A 86 -42.90 -17.86 -12.78
CA ARG A 86 -43.83 -19.01 -12.68
C ARG A 86 -45.29 -18.56 -12.57
N LYS A 87 -45.57 -17.53 -11.76
CA LYS A 87 -46.92 -16.93 -11.66
C LYS A 87 -47.40 -16.36 -12.99
N LYS A 88 -46.48 -15.81 -13.80
CA LYS A 88 -46.74 -15.30 -15.15
C LYS A 88 -46.86 -16.40 -16.22
N GLY A 89 -46.81 -17.67 -15.83
CA GLY A 89 -46.99 -18.82 -16.74
C GLY A 89 -45.77 -19.11 -17.63
N LEU A 90 -44.64 -18.45 -17.38
CA LEU A 90 -43.39 -18.67 -18.11
C LEU A 90 -42.66 -19.87 -17.47
N LYS A 91 -42.38 -20.90 -18.25
CA LYS A 91 -41.58 -22.05 -17.80
C LYS A 91 -40.11 -21.65 -17.72
N ILE A 92 -39.54 -21.77 -16.52
CA ILE A 92 -38.10 -21.74 -16.22
C ILE A 92 -37.70 -23.14 -15.75
#